data_AF-A0A561S9X3-F1
#
_entry.id   AF-A0A561S9X3-F1
#
_cell.length_a   1.000
_cell.length_b   1.000
_cell.length_c   1.000
_cell.angle_alpha   90.00
_cell.angle_beta   90.00
_cell.angle_gamma   90.00
#
_symmetry.space_group_name_H-M   'P 1'
#
loop_
_entity.id
_entity.type
_entity.pdbx_description
1 polymer ?
#
loop_
_entity_poly.entity_id
_entity_poly.type
_entity_poly.pdbx_seq_one_letter_code
_entity_poly.pdbx_strand_id
1 'polypeptide(L)'
;MATGVVPGVRETGRQVFPLAALQRLQARPAADLSVLRTAEVAVLRSDAPARVDEPDREWIGFGTGLDEAQLLAALSGWWRCDPARVAAGGVLLVTVASFVVAVLTGLAGWESDGTAGTTGRYRFPKARLAGYLSDLTAPANVVGRVGPEDARVAGLLLGTRLLSVSGGPIAYVPTNSTMTTNSTMATGRPGTETGE
;
A
#
# COMPACT_ATOMS: atom_id res chain seq x y z
N MET A 1 2.48 11.78 -12.99
CA MET A 1 2.46 10.33 -13.25
C MET A 1 1.12 9.78 -12.80
N ALA A 2 0.23 9.51 -13.74
CA ALA A 2 -1.08 8.94 -13.47
C ALA A 2 -0.98 7.40 -13.46
N THR A 3 -1.24 6.79 -12.31
CA THR A 3 -1.42 5.33 -12.16
C THR A 3 -2.73 4.83 -12.78
N GLY A 4 -3.55 5.73 -13.37
CA GLY A 4 -4.88 5.43 -13.89
C GLY A 4 -5.93 5.14 -12.81
N VAL A 5 -5.57 5.20 -11.52
CA VAL A 5 -6.47 4.84 -10.40
C VAL A 5 -7.58 5.86 -10.14
N VAL A 6 -7.42 7.12 -10.57
CA VAL A 6 -8.46 8.15 -10.46
C VAL A 6 -8.95 8.49 -11.87
N PRO A 7 -10.19 8.11 -12.25
CA PRO A 7 -10.74 8.43 -13.56
C PRO A 7 -10.77 9.92 -13.83
N GLY A 8 -10.47 10.31 -15.07
CA GLY A 8 -10.57 11.70 -15.53
C GLY A 8 -9.39 12.62 -15.16
N VAL A 9 -8.34 12.10 -14.51
CA VAL A 9 -7.09 12.83 -14.35
C VAL A 9 -6.39 12.93 -15.71
N ARG A 10 -6.24 14.16 -16.23
CA ARG A 10 -5.58 14.43 -17.51
C ARG A 10 -4.09 14.74 -17.30
N GLU A 11 -3.23 14.20 -18.16
CA GLU A 11 -1.82 14.55 -18.23
C GLU A 11 -1.59 15.63 -19.30
N THR A 12 -1.80 16.90 -18.94
CA THR A 12 -1.38 18.04 -19.77
C THR A 12 -0.73 19.09 -18.86
N GLY A 13 0.59 18.98 -18.65
CA GLY A 13 1.43 19.93 -17.91
C GLY A 13 1.18 20.01 -16.40
N ARG A 14 -0.08 20.20 -15.98
CA ARG A 14 -0.55 20.26 -14.59
C ARG A 14 -1.61 19.17 -14.39
N GLN A 15 -1.43 18.29 -13.39
CA GLN A 15 -2.46 17.33 -13.02
C GLN A 15 -3.69 18.07 -12.50
N VAL A 16 -4.81 17.91 -13.20
CA VAL A 16 -6.12 18.41 -12.76
C VAL A 16 -6.89 17.24 -12.17
N PHE A 17 -7.15 17.31 -10.86
CA PHE A 17 -7.96 16.33 -10.16
C PHE A 17 -9.42 16.81 -10.11
N PRO A 18 -10.39 15.99 -10.55
CA PRO A 18 -11.80 16.32 -10.40
C PRO A 18 -12.14 16.50 -8.91
N LEU A 19 -12.79 17.61 -8.53
CA LEU A 19 -13.14 17.89 -7.14
C LEU A 19 -13.94 16.75 -6.50
N ALA A 20 -14.91 16.19 -7.21
CA ALA A 20 -15.70 15.06 -6.73
C ALA A 20 -14.84 13.81 -6.46
N ALA A 21 -13.79 13.57 -7.26
CA ALA A 21 -12.85 12.49 -7.01
C ALA A 21 -12.03 12.77 -5.74
N LEU A 22 -11.51 13.99 -5.58
CA LEU A 22 -10.77 14.38 -4.39
C LEU A 22 -11.60 14.26 -3.10
N GLN A 23 -12.86 14.70 -3.12
CA GLN A 23 -13.77 14.59 -1.98
C GLN A 23 -14.01 13.13 -1.59
N ARG A 24 -14.20 12.22 -2.57
CA ARG A 24 -14.34 10.79 -2.32
C ARG A 24 -13.07 10.19 -1.70
N LEU A 25 -11.90 10.60 -2.18
CA LEU A 25 -10.62 10.14 -1.63
C LEU A 25 -10.41 10.64 -0.18
N GLN A 26 -10.76 11.89 0.10
CA GLN A 26 -10.68 12.46 1.45
C GLN A 26 -11.58 11.75 2.46
N ALA A 27 -12.78 11.35 2.03
CA ALA A 27 -13.76 10.65 2.85
C ALA A 27 -13.43 9.16 3.09
N ARG A 28 -12.34 8.63 2.52
CA ARG A 28 -11.98 7.22 2.72
C ARG A 28 -11.60 6.93 4.17
N PRO A 29 -12.08 5.82 4.73
CA PRO A 29 -11.71 5.41 6.07
C PRO A 29 -10.22 5.06 6.14
N ALA A 30 -9.65 5.19 7.34
CA ALA A 30 -8.36 4.61 7.65
C ALA A 30 -8.43 3.08 7.57
N ALA A 31 -7.34 2.45 7.16
CA ALA A 31 -7.21 1.00 7.14
C ALA A 31 -7.28 0.46 8.57
N ASP A 32 -8.25 -0.41 8.84
CA ASP A 32 -8.29 -1.16 10.09
C ASP A 32 -7.39 -2.39 9.96
N LEU A 33 -6.17 -2.29 10.51
CA LEU A 33 -5.19 -3.38 10.46
C LEU A 33 -5.43 -4.46 11.51
N SER A 34 -6.33 -4.26 12.48
CA SER A 34 -6.65 -5.28 13.50
C SER A 34 -7.30 -6.52 12.89
N VAL A 35 -7.83 -6.40 11.67
CA VAL A 35 -8.36 -7.53 10.87
C VAL A 35 -7.28 -8.52 10.45
N LEU A 36 -6.01 -8.10 10.49
CA LEU A 36 -4.83 -8.93 10.25
C LEU A 36 -4.42 -9.56 11.58
N ARG A 37 -4.40 -10.89 11.65
CA ARG A 37 -4.07 -11.64 12.89
C ARG A 37 -2.55 -11.75 13.14
N THR A 38 -1.78 -10.81 12.61
CA THR A 38 -0.32 -10.72 12.75
C THR A 38 0.02 -9.47 13.56
N ALA A 39 1.23 -9.37 14.10
CA ALA A 39 1.65 -8.18 14.86
C ALA A 39 2.05 -6.99 13.97
N GLU A 40 2.37 -7.28 12.71
CA GLU A 40 2.90 -6.34 11.74
C GLU A 40 2.51 -6.77 10.33
N VAL A 41 2.36 -5.81 9.43
CA VAL A 41 2.14 -6.03 8.01
C VAL A 41 3.16 -5.25 7.18
N ALA A 42 3.63 -5.87 6.10
CA ALA A 42 4.47 -5.21 5.11
C ALA A 42 3.62 -4.40 4.13
N VAL A 43 4.09 -3.21 3.78
CA VAL A 43 3.43 -2.29 2.86
C VAL A 43 4.39 -1.91 1.74
N LEU A 44 4.14 -2.38 0.52
CA LEU A 44 4.82 -1.94 -0.69
C LEU A 44 4.26 -0.57 -1.11
N ARG A 45 5.13 0.42 -1.20
CA ARG A 45 4.82 1.74 -1.75
C ARG A 45 5.12 1.71 -3.23
N SER A 46 4.05 1.72 -4.02
CA SER A 46 4.10 1.61 -5.47
C SER A 46 3.88 2.97 -6.11
N ASP A 47 4.58 3.19 -7.22
CA ASP A 47 4.40 4.34 -8.10
C ASP A 47 3.62 3.94 -9.36
N ALA A 48 3.46 4.91 -10.28
CA ALA A 48 2.89 4.67 -11.60
C ALA A 48 3.64 3.56 -12.36
N PRO A 49 2.94 2.83 -13.25
CA PRO A 49 3.57 1.74 -13.96
C PRO A 49 4.68 2.29 -14.86
N ALA A 50 5.85 1.67 -14.79
CA ALA A 50 6.99 2.02 -15.63
C ALA A 50 7.54 0.76 -16.29
N ARG A 51 7.91 0.86 -17.56
CA ARG A 51 8.59 -0.22 -18.27
C ARG A 51 9.99 -0.41 -17.73
N VAL A 52 10.40 -1.66 -17.60
CA VAL A 52 11.77 -2.06 -17.27
C VAL A 52 12.20 -3.18 -18.20
N ASP A 53 13.51 -3.27 -18.41
CA ASP A 53 14.13 -4.34 -19.16
C ASP A 53 14.71 -5.36 -18.17
N GLU A 54 13.82 -6.16 -17.58
CA GLU A 54 14.18 -7.25 -16.66
C GLU A 54 13.67 -8.59 -17.23
N PRO A 55 14.44 -9.68 -17.10
CA PRO A 55 14.12 -10.96 -17.75
C PRO A 55 12.81 -11.58 -17.25
N ASP A 56 12.40 -11.24 -16.03
CA ASP A 56 11.25 -11.79 -15.31
C ASP A 56 10.06 -10.84 -15.21
N ARG A 57 10.16 -9.60 -15.71
CA ARG A 57 9.04 -8.64 -15.80
C ARG A 57 9.30 -7.51 -16.79
N GLU A 58 8.26 -7.10 -17.51
CA GLU A 58 8.28 -5.91 -18.38
C GLU A 58 7.95 -4.61 -17.62
N TRP A 59 7.31 -4.72 -16.44
CA TRP A 59 6.76 -3.58 -15.71
C TRP A 59 7.15 -3.58 -14.24
N ILE A 60 7.28 -2.39 -13.67
CA ILE A 60 7.26 -2.13 -12.23
C ILE A 60 6.14 -1.16 -11.89
N GLY A 61 5.73 -1.12 -10.63
CA GLY A 61 4.70 -0.19 -10.16
C GLY A 61 3.28 -0.75 -10.29
N PHE A 62 2.29 0.11 -10.08
CA PHE A 62 0.87 -0.23 -10.14
C PHE A 62 0.16 0.61 -11.20
N GLY A 63 -0.55 -0.03 -12.12
CA GLY A 63 -1.35 0.64 -13.15
C GLY A 63 -2.63 -0.09 -13.49
N THR A 64 -3.73 0.63 -13.64
CA THR A 64 -5.05 0.05 -13.97
C THR A 64 -5.18 -0.42 -15.42
N GLY A 65 -4.23 -0.03 -16.28
CA GLY A 65 -4.12 -0.52 -17.66
C GLY A 65 -3.33 -1.82 -17.81
N LEU A 66 -2.74 -2.36 -16.74
CA LEU A 66 -2.08 -3.66 -16.73
C LEU A 66 -3.11 -4.76 -16.50
N ASP A 67 -2.95 -5.90 -17.18
CA ASP A 67 -3.72 -7.09 -16.84
C ASP A 67 -3.26 -7.72 -15.51
N GLU A 68 -4.02 -8.69 -15.00
CA GLU A 68 -3.74 -9.34 -13.71
C GLU A 68 -2.34 -9.99 -13.65
N ALA A 69 -1.89 -10.62 -14.75
CA ALA A 69 -0.60 -11.29 -14.80
C ALA A 69 0.56 -10.29 -14.82
N GLN A 70 0.42 -9.22 -15.61
CA GLN A 70 1.36 -8.11 -15.65
C GLN A 70 1.46 -7.41 -14.29
N LEU A 71 0.31 -7.18 -13.64
CA LEU A 71 0.26 -6.54 -12.33
C LEU A 71 0.90 -7.42 -11.26
N LEU A 72 0.61 -8.73 -11.24
CA LEU A 72 1.25 -9.65 -10.31
C LEU A 72 2.77 -9.65 -10.51
N ALA A 73 3.25 -9.79 -11.75
CA ALA A 73 4.68 -9.78 -12.06
C ALA A 73 5.38 -8.47 -11.63
N ALA A 74 4.70 -7.33 -11.84
CA ALA A 74 5.22 -6.02 -11.44
C ALA A 74 5.36 -5.88 -9.91
N LEU A 75 4.44 -6.47 -9.15
CA LEU A 75 4.36 -6.33 -7.69
C LEU A 75 5.12 -7.42 -6.91
N SER A 76 5.37 -8.59 -7.51
CA SER A 76 6.08 -9.70 -6.87
C SER A 76 7.61 -9.59 -6.84
N GLY A 77 8.14 -8.46 -7.33
CA GLY A 77 9.54 -8.35 -7.76
C GLY A 77 10.58 -8.10 -6.67
N TRP A 78 11.77 -7.71 -7.14
CA TRP A 78 13.02 -7.58 -6.39
C TRP A 78 13.05 -6.36 -5.46
N TRP A 79 12.53 -6.52 -4.24
CA TRP A 79 12.45 -5.47 -3.25
C TRP A 79 13.58 -5.53 -2.25
N ARG A 80 14.09 -4.37 -1.84
CA ARG A 80 14.90 -4.26 -0.62
C ARG A 80 13.97 -4.36 0.58
N CYS A 81 13.99 -5.49 1.25
CA CYS A 81 13.17 -5.77 2.41
C CYS A 81 13.81 -6.84 3.31
N ASP A 82 13.16 -7.08 4.44
CA ASP A 82 13.38 -8.22 5.31
C ASP A 82 12.35 -9.28 4.90
N PRO A 83 12.73 -10.33 4.18
CA PRO A 83 11.78 -11.29 3.65
C PRO A 83 11.13 -12.14 4.74
N ALA A 84 11.79 -12.32 5.90
CA ALA A 84 11.23 -13.06 7.02
C ALA A 84 10.08 -12.27 7.67
N ARG A 85 10.21 -10.95 7.80
CA ARG A 85 9.11 -10.09 8.28
C ARG A 85 7.94 -10.05 7.31
N VAL A 86 8.20 -9.98 6.00
CA VAL A 86 7.14 -10.05 4.98
C VAL A 86 6.41 -11.40 5.04
N ALA A 87 7.15 -12.51 5.14
CA ALA A 87 6.58 -13.84 5.26
C ALA A 87 5.77 -14.03 6.55
N ALA A 88 6.25 -13.51 7.69
CA ALA A 88 5.57 -13.56 8.98
C ALA A 88 4.25 -12.76 8.98
N GLY A 89 4.19 -11.65 8.24
CA GLY A 89 2.97 -10.88 8.05
C GLY A 89 1.94 -11.59 7.17
N GLY A 90 2.37 -12.51 6.30
CA GLY A 90 1.51 -13.33 5.42
C GLY A 90 0.78 -12.56 4.30
N VAL A 91 0.70 -11.23 4.43
CA VAL A 91 0.03 -10.30 3.51
C VAL A 91 0.99 -9.14 3.21
N LEU A 92 1.03 -8.73 1.94
CA LEU A 92 1.73 -7.53 1.47
C LEU A 92 0.69 -6.58 0.89
N LEU A 93 0.51 -5.45 1.57
CA LEU A 93 -0.39 -4.39 1.09
C LEU A 93 0.37 -3.51 0.11
N VAL A 94 -0.23 -3.21 -1.03
CA VAL A 94 0.34 -2.31 -2.03
C VAL A 94 -0.39 -0.98 -1.96
N THR A 95 0.37 0.10 -1.83
CA THR A 95 -0.18 1.45 -1.75
C THR A 95 0.26 2.32 -2.90
N VAL A 96 -0.65 3.19 -3.35
CA VAL A 96 -0.34 4.35 -4.20
C VAL A 96 -0.85 5.57 -3.46
N ALA A 97 0.03 6.56 -3.22
CA ALA A 97 -0.30 7.78 -2.48
C ALA A 97 -1.07 7.52 -1.16
N SER A 98 -0.64 6.50 -0.40
CA SER A 98 -1.23 6.07 0.88
C SER A 98 -2.62 5.41 0.79
N PHE A 99 -3.09 5.04 -0.40
CA PHE A 99 -4.30 4.22 -0.54
C PHE A 99 -3.92 2.79 -0.89
N VAL A 100 -4.55 1.81 -0.24
CA VAL A 100 -4.34 0.40 -0.55
C VAL A 100 -5.00 0.08 -1.90
N VAL A 101 -4.19 -0.26 -2.90
CA VAL A 101 -4.64 -0.52 -4.28
C VAL A 101 -4.52 -1.99 -4.70
N ALA A 102 -3.70 -2.78 -4.01
CA ALA A 102 -3.61 -4.22 -4.19
C ALA A 102 -3.23 -4.92 -2.88
N VAL A 103 -3.58 -6.20 -2.81
CA VAL A 103 -3.25 -7.09 -1.69
C VAL A 103 -2.63 -8.36 -2.25
N LEU A 104 -1.42 -8.69 -1.82
CA LEU A 104 -0.72 -9.92 -2.18
C LEU A 104 -0.66 -10.87 -0.98
N THR A 105 -0.84 -12.17 -1.23
CA THR A 105 -0.70 -13.27 -0.26
C THR A 105 0.26 -14.33 -0.79
N GLY A 106 0.48 -15.44 -0.07
CA GLY A 106 1.36 -16.52 -0.54
C GLY A 106 2.86 -16.20 -0.40
N LEU A 107 3.23 -15.38 0.58
CA LEU A 107 4.57 -14.79 0.75
C LEU A 107 5.54 -15.65 1.59
N ALA A 108 5.17 -16.90 1.88
CA ALA A 108 5.95 -17.79 2.76
C ALA A 108 7.30 -18.23 2.16
N GLY A 109 7.48 -18.13 0.84
CA GLY A 109 8.73 -18.46 0.16
C GLY A 109 9.25 -17.28 -0.64
N TRP A 110 10.55 -17.04 -0.56
CA TRP A 110 11.24 -15.96 -1.24
C TRP A 110 12.53 -16.44 -1.92
N GLU A 111 13.00 -15.66 -2.88
CA GLU A 111 14.30 -15.82 -3.52
C GLU A 111 15.14 -14.56 -3.28
N SER A 112 16.46 -14.73 -3.24
CA SER A 112 17.43 -13.62 -3.15
C SER A 112 18.10 -13.41 -4.50
N ASP A 113 18.40 -12.16 -4.83
CA ASP A 113 19.18 -11.78 -6.01
C ASP A 113 20.67 -12.16 -5.92
N GLY A 114 21.08 -12.79 -4.81
CA GLY A 114 22.46 -13.19 -4.55
C GLY A 114 23.36 -12.07 -4.05
N THR A 115 22.86 -10.83 -3.92
CA THR A 115 23.62 -9.71 -3.38
C THR A 115 23.68 -9.81 -1.86
N ALA A 116 24.90 -9.83 -1.29
CA ALA A 116 25.10 -9.91 0.16
C ALA A 116 24.94 -8.54 0.85
N GLY A 117 24.58 -8.57 2.14
CA GLY A 117 24.48 -7.37 2.98
C GLY A 117 23.18 -6.58 2.81
N THR A 118 23.22 -5.28 3.08
CA THR A 118 22.02 -4.40 3.12
C THR A 118 21.47 -4.02 1.74
N THR A 119 22.15 -4.45 0.68
CA THR A 119 21.76 -4.19 -0.72
C THR A 119 20.95 -5.32 -1.34
N GLY A 120 20.86 -6.46 -0.66
CA GLY A 120 20.12 -7.65 -1.10
C GLY A 120 18.68 -7.34 -1.49
N ARG A 121 18.24 -7.92 -2.59
CA ARG A 121 16.85 -7.84 -3.04
C ARG A 121 16.19 -9.20 -2.97
N TYR A 122 14.91 -9.20 -2.65
CA TYR A 122 14.11 -10.41 -2.51
C TYR A 122 12.87 -10.33 -3.37
N ARG A 123 12.49 -11.47 -3.95
CA ARG A 123 11.23 -11.62 -4.68
C ARG A 123 10.40 -12.75 -4.07
N PHE A 124 9.09 -12.71 -4.30
CA PHE A 124 8.13 -13.68 -3.76
C PHE A 124 7.45 -14.44 -4.90
N PRO A 125 8.05 -15.52 -5.44
CA PRO A 125 7.59 -16.18 -6.66
C PRO A 125 6.24 -16.89 -6.51
N LYS A 126 5.84 -17.21 -5.28
CA LYS A 126 4.53 -17.83 -4.97
C LYS A 126 3.48 -16.81 -4.56
N ALA A 127 3.78 -15.52 -4.69
CA ALA A 127 2.83 -14.46 -4.38
C ALA A 127 1.59 -14.59 -5.27
N ARG A 128 0.44 -14.29 -4.70
CA ARG A 128 -0.86 -14.32 -5.37
C ARG A 128 -1.59 -13.02 -5.12
N LEU A 129 -2.31 -12.55 -6.14
CA LEU A 129 -3.10 -11.33 -6.02
C LEU A 129 -4.46 -11.67 -5.39
N ALA A 130 -4.63 -11.33 -4.12
CA ALA A 130 -5.91 -11.51 -3.41
C ALA A 130 -6.97 -10.53 -3.91
N GLY A 131 -6.55 -9.33 -4.31
CA GLY A 131 -7.37 -8.42 -5.07
C GLY A 131 -6.67 -7.10 -5.37
N TYR A 132 -7.26 -6.31 -6.27
CA TYR A 132 -6.76 -5.01 -6.67
C TYR A 132 -7.88 -4.07 -7.13
N LEU A 133 -7.56 -2.77 -7.17
CA LEU A 133 -8.46 -1.71 -7.63
C LEU A 133 -8.26 -1.39 -9.11
N SER A 134 -9.35 -1.33 -9.85
CA SER A 134 -9.40 -0.74 -11.19
C SER A 134 -9.76 0.75 -11.17
N ASP A 135 -10.41 1.21 -10.09
CA ASP A 135 -10.82 2.60 -9.88
C ASP A 135 -10.86 2.89 -8.36
N LEU A 136 -10.10 3.89 -7.93
CA LEU A 136 -9.98 4.31 -6.53
C LEU A 136 -11.16 5.19 -6.08
N THR A 137 -11.89 5.80 -7.03
CA THR A 137 -13.07 6.64 -6.79
C THR A 137 -14.38 5.84 -6.77
N ALA A 138 -14.40 4.68 -7.43
CA ALA A 138 -15.48 3.68 -7.39
C ALA A 138 -14.85 2.28 -7.28
N PRO A 139 -14.61 1.76 -6.06
CA PRO A 139 -13.78 0.59 -5.83
C PRO A 139 -14.52 -0.66 -6.29
N ALA A 140 -14.41 -0.95 -7.57
CA ALA A 140 -14.69 -2.26 -8.13
C ALA A 140 -13.48 -3.13 -7.82
N ASN A 141 -13.53 -3.81 -6.67
CA ASN A 141 -12.51 -4.77 -6.27
C ASN A 141 -12.55 -5.94 -7.28
N VAL A 142 -11.46 -6.14 -8.01
CA VAL A 142 -11.25 -7.42 -8.68
C VAL A 142 -10.71 -8.36 -7.60
N VAL A 143 -11.58 -9.25 -7.11
CA VAL A 143 -11.18 -10.29 -6.16
C VAL A 143 -10.53 -11.41 -6.97
N GLY A 144 -9.27 -11.69 -6.68
CA GLY A 144 -8.58 -12.82 -7.32
C GLY A 144 -9.27 -14.14 -6.97
N ARG A 145 -9.09 -15.19 -7.79
CA ARG A 145 -9.55 -16.54 -7.44
C ARG A 145 -8.66 -17.13 -6.34
N VAL A 146 -8.80 -16.61 -5.13
CA VAL A 146 -8.02 -17.01 -3.96
C VAL A 146 -8.98 -17.49 -2.85
N GLY A 147 -8.43 -18.09 -1.78
CA GLY A 147 -9.24 -18.61 -0.68
C GLY A 147 -10.14 -17.55 -0.03
N PRO A 148 -11.19 -17.97 0.71
CA PRO A 148 -12.18 -17.07 1.28
C PRO A 148 -11.58 -16.04 2.25
N GLU A 149 -10.51 -16.39 2.96
CA GLU A 149 -9.83 -15.47 3.87
C GLU A 149 -9.07 -14.36 3.12
N ASP A 150 -8.41 -14.70 2.01
CA ASP A 150 -7.69 -13.74 1.18
C ASP A 150 -8.66 -12.74 0.53
N ALA A 151 -9.81 -13.23 0.06
CA ALA A 151 -10.90 -12.39 -0.44
C ALA A 151 -11.47 -11.47 0.65
N ARG A 152 -11.63 -11.97 1.88
CA ARG A 152 -12.09 -11.17 3.03
C ARG A 152 -11.13 -10.04 3.34
N VAL A 153 -9.83 -10.32 3.44
CA VAL A 153 -8.79 -9.32 3.73
C VAL A 153 -8.74 -8.26 2.62
N ALA A 154 -8.76 -8.68 1.35
CA ALA A 154 -8.81 -7.75 0.22
C ALA A 154 -10.06 -6.86 0.27
N GLY A 155 -11.24 -7.43 0.54
CA GLY A 155 -12.49 -6.69 0.63
C GLY A 155 -12.52 -5.64 1.76
N LEU A 156 -11.83 -5.90 2.87
CA LEU A 156 -11.77 -4.97 4.01
C LEU A 156 -10.73 -3.85 3.84
N LEU A 157 -9.62 -4.13 3.13
CA LEU A 157 -8.49 -3.20 3.07
C LEU A 157 -8.40 -2.41 1.77
N LEU A 158 -8.89 -2.93 0.64
CA LEU A 158 -8.79 -2.21 -0.64
C LEU A 158 -9.55 -0.86 -0.59
N GLY A 159 -8.88 0.19 -1.05
CA GLY A 159 -9.39 1.57 -1.08
C GLY A 159 -9.33 2.32 0.24
N THR A 160 -8.89 1.68 1.33
CA THR A 160 -8.66 2.34 2.62
C THR A 160 -7.38 3.15 2.62
N ARG A 161 -7.29 4.12 3.53
CA ARG A 161 -6.10 4.96 3.73
C ARG A 161 -5.14 4.32 4.71
N LEU A 162 -3.92 4.04 4.27
CA LEU A 162 -2.86 3.50 5.08
C LEU A 162 -1.62 4.40 5.01
N LEU A 163 -1.33 5.08 6.12
CA LEU A 163 -0.09 5.85 6.25
C LEU A 163 1.06 4.89 6.52
N SER A 164 2.08 4.91 5.67
CA SER A 164 3.28 4.09 5.82
C SER A 164 4.52 4.96 5.58
N VAL A 165 5.46 4.95 6.52
CA VAL A 165 6.71 5.69 6.41
C VAL A 165 7.87 4.71 6.29
N SER A 166 8.68 4.85 5.25
CA SER A 166 9.86 4.02 5.01
C SER A 166 10.90 4.76 4.19
N GLY A 167 12.19 4.44 4.41
CA GLY A 167 13.29 4.88 3.54
C GLY A 167 13.47 4.01 2.29
N GLY A 168 12.76 2.88 2.21
CA GLY A 168 12.78 1.94 1.07
C GLY A 168 11.38 1.65 0.52
N PRO A 169 11.27 0.77 -0.50
CA PRO A 169 10.00 0.47 -1.16
C PRO A 169 9.00 -0.23 -0.23
N ILE A 170 9.49 -0.96 0.78
CA ILE A 170 8.64 -1.64 1.76
C ILE A 170 8.73 -0.93 3.11
N ALA A 171 7.56 -0.62 3.68
CA ALA A 171 7.37 -0.18 5.04
C ALA A 171 6.82 -1.34 5.89
N TYR A 172 7.02 -1.26 7.21
CA TYR A 172 6.48 -2.22 8.16
C TYR A 172 5.59 -1.47 9.13
N VAL A 173 4.31 -1.86 9.20
CA VAL A 173 3.30 -1.16 9.98
C VAL A 173 2.75 -2.10 11.06
N PRO A 174 2.82 -1.71 12.35
CA PRO A 174 2.19 -2.47 13.43
C PRO A 174 0.68 -2.52 13.25
N THR A 175 0.11 -3.72 13.34
CA THR A 175 -1.34 -3.95 13.21
C THR A 175 -2.10 -3.55 14.47
N ASN A 176 -1.42 -3.66 15.62
CA ASN A 176 -1.89 -3.17 16.91
C ASN A 176 -1.34 -1.77 17.17
N SER A 177 -1.73 -0.80 16.35
CA SER A 177 -1.44 0.60 16.66
C SER A 177 -2.50 1.13 17.63
N THR A 178 -2.22 1.04 18.94
CA THR A 178 -2.86 1.95 19.89
C THR A 178 -2.48 3.36 19.47
N MET A 179 -3.46 4.13 19.02
CA MET A 179 -3.30 5.51 18.58
C MET A 179 -2.74 6.32 19.76
N THR A 180 -1.44 6.59 19.78
CA THR A 180 -0.84 7.55 20.71
C THR A 180 -1.31 8.93 20.29
N THR A 181 -2.43 9.38 20.86
CA THR A 181 -2.88 10.77 20.79
C THR A 181 -1.88 11.62 21.55
N ASN A 182 -0.96 12.28 20.84
CA ASN A 182 -0.18 13.37 21.39
C ASN A 182 -1.12 14.56 21.64
N SER A 183 -1.77 14.59 22.80
CA SER A 183 -2.36 15.81 23.36
C SER A 183 -1.23 16.75 23.74
N THR A 184 -0.86 17.65 22.83
CA THR A 184 -0.09 18.84 23.17
C THR A 184 -0.91 19.67 24.15
N MET A 185 -0.56 19.61 25.44
CA MET A 185 -1.03 20.56 26.44
C MET A 185 -0.55 21.95 26.04
N ALA A 186 -1.49 22.80 25.62
CA ALA A 186 -1.31 24.24 25.66
C ALA A 186 -1.43 24.68 27.12
N THR A 187 -0.29 24.88 27.79
CA THR A 187 -0.24 25.50 29.13
C THR A 187 -0.61 26.97 28.99
N GLY A 188 -1.90 27.28 29.15
CA GLY A 188 -2.38 28.64 29.36
C GLY A 188 -1.91 29.14 30.74
N ARG A 189 -1.24 30.29 30.76
CA ARG A 189 -0.78 30.99 31.97
C ARG A 189 -1.87 32.00 32.35
N PRO A 190 -2.54 31.90 33.53
CA PRO A 190 -3.47 32.93 33.97
C PRO A 190 -2.70 34.12 34.55
N GLY A 191 -3.01 35.32 34.06
CA GLY A 191 -2.59 36.58 34.66
C GLY A 191 -3.40 36.84 35.93
N THR A 192 -2.72 37.21 37.00
CA THR A 192 -3.33 37.71 38.23
C THR A 192 -3.44 39.22 38.15
N GLU A 193 -4.67 39.71 37.96
CA GLU A 193 -5.10 41.02 38.45
C GLU A 193 -5.25 40.93 39.98
N THR A 194 -4.64 41.86 40.70
CA THR A 194 -5.08 42.24 42.05
C THR A 194 -5.00 43.74 42.14
N GLY A 195 -6.17 44.38 42.17
CA GLY A 195 -6.35 45.71 42.74
C GLY A 195 -6.90 45.55 44.15
N GLU A 196 -6.24 46.20 45.10
CA GLU A 196 -6.83 46.99 46.19
C GLU A 196 -5.75 47.91 46.77
#